data_AF-X5UT15-F1
#
_entry.id   AF-X5UT15-F1
#
_cell.length_a   1.000
_cell.length_b   1.000
_cell.length_c   1.000
_cell.angle_alpha   90.00
_cell.angle_beta   90.00
_cell.angle_gamma   90.00
#
_symmetry.space_group_name_H-M   'P 1'
#
loop_
_entity.id
_entity.type
_entity.pdbx_description
1 polymer ?
#
loop_
_entity_poly.entity_id
_entity_poly.type
_entity_poly.pdbx_seq_one_letter_code
_entity_poly.pdbx_strand_id
1 'polypeptide(L)'
;MDLPDLNGLEFQKLVSKDRAETSIVFMAEHSDVSTTVKAIKAGAVEFLVKPFSEDVLLPAIEQALERSRIIARLNSELRELEERHQSLSCRERDVLELVVSGLLNKQIGYELGISEITVKAHRGKVMRKMMARSLPELVNMWAKLRPPSRQQIYMDRAA
;
A
#
# COMPACT_ATOMS: atom_id res chain seq x y z
N MET A 1 15.24 -16.88 25.02
CA MET A 1 13.92 -16.41 24.53
C MET A 1 13.28 -17.61 23.87
N ASP A 2 12.66 -18.49 24.66
CA ASP A 2 12.01 -19.67 24.13
C ASP A 2 10.50 -19.51 24.34
N LEU A 3 9.84 -18.98 23.31
CA LEU A 3 8.48 -19.42 23.03
C LEU A 3 8.64 -20.87 22.55
N PRO A 4 8.00 -21.86 23.21
CA PRO A 4 8.33 -23.27 23.03
C PRO A 4 8.22 -23.78 21.58
N ASP A 5 7.51 -23.06 20.70
CA ASP A 5 7.29 -23.48 19.32
C ASP A 5 7.66 -22.44 18.24
N LEU A 6 8.10 -21.21 18.59
CA LEU A 6 8.38 -20.16 17.58
C LEU A 6 9.38 -19.09 18.06
N ASN A 7 10.52 -18.93 17.37
CA ASN A 7 11.47 -17.86 17.67
C ASN A 7 10.84 -16.48 17.37
N GLY A 8 11.06 -15.48 18.21
CA GLY A 8 10.50 -14.13 18.05
C GLY A 8 10.79 -13.50 16.67
N LEU A 9 11.94 -13.80 16.05
CA LEU A 9 12.26 -13.34 14.70
C LEU A 9 11.47 -14.09 13.61
N GLU A 10 11.12 -15.35 13.84
CA GLU A 10 10.24 -16.11 12.93
C GLU A 10 8.80 -15.64 13.05
N PHE A 11 8.35 -15.36 14.28
CA PHE A 11 7.06 -14.71 14.53
C PHE A 11 6.95 -13.38 13.81
N GLN A 12 7.98 -12.53 13.88
CA GLN A 12 8.00 -11.27 13.15
C GLN A 12 7.83 -11.47 11.64
N LYS A 13 8.55 -12.43 11.03
CA LYS A 13 8.41 -12.72 9.60
C LYS A 13 6.99 -13.16 9.24
N LEU A 14 6.36 -13.99 10.08
CA LEU A 14 5.00 -14.47 9.85
C LEU A 14 3.98 -13.31 9.96
N VAL A 15 4.08 -12.50 11.01
CA VAL A 15 3.18 -11.36 11.24
C VAL A 15 3.35 -10.30 10.15
N SER A 16 4.59 -9.99 9.73
CA SER A 16 4.82 -9.02 8.65
C SER A 16 4.24 -9.46 7.30
N LYS A 17 4.03 -10.77 7.10
CA LYS A 17 3.42 -11.31 5.88
C LYS A 17 1.89 -11.17 5.90
N ASP A 18 1.26 -11.47 7.03
CA ASP A 18 -0.20 -11.57 7.11
C ASP A 18 -0.87 -10.30 7.67
N ARG A 19 -0.14 -9.48 8.43
CA ARG A 19 -0.61 -8.26 9.11
C ARG A 19 0.45 -7.17 9.08
N ALA A 20 0.71 -6.64 7.90
CA ALA A 20 1.75 -5.63 7.66
C ALA A 20 1.60 -4.35 8.51
N GLU A 21 0.40 -4.05 9.00
CA GLU A 21 0.12 -2.94 9.92
C GLU A 21 0.57 -3.18 11.37
N THR A 22 0.81 -4.43 11.77
CA THR A 22 1.17 -4.76 13.15
C THR A 22 2.62 -4.38 13.43
N SER A 23 2.80 -3.37 14.29
CA SER A 23 4.12 -2.97 14.78
C SER A 23 4.56 -3.86 15.94
N ILE A 24 5.85 -4.25 15.96
CA ILE A 24 6.40 -5.21 16.92
C ILE A 24 7.46 -4.52 17.78
N VAL A 25 7.35 -4.65 19.10
CA VAL A 25 8.37 -4.28 20.08
C VAL A 25 8.85 -5.56 20.75
N PHE A 26 10.16 -5.82 20.69
CA PHE A 26 10.75 -6.99 21.34
C PHE A 26 11.11 -6.71 22.78
N MET A 27 10.97 -7.72 23.64
CA MET A 27 11.42 -7.68 25.03
C MET A 27 12.24 -8.93 25.34
N ALA A 28 13.51 -8.77 25.71
CA ALA A 28 14.43 -9.88 25.97
C ALA A 28 14.99 -9.81 27.39
N GLU A 29 15.26 -10.95 28.02
CA GLU A 29 16.05 -10.99 29.26
C GLU A 29 17.55 -10.89 28.97
N HIS A 30 17.99 -11.53 27.88
CA HIS A 30 19.34 -11.45 27.36
C HIS A 30 19.27 -11.35 25.84
N SER A 31 20.10 -10.50 25.25
CA SER A 31 20.23 -10.39 23.79
C SER A 31 21.66 -10.03 23.41
N ASP A 32 22.13 -10.59 22.30
CA ASP A 32 23.33 -10.08 21.64
C ASP A 32 22.97 -8.94 20.66
N VAL A 33 23.97 -8.11 20.35
CA VAL A 33 23.81 -6.99 19.41
C VAL A 33 23.34 -7.49 18.03
N SER A 34 23.75 -8.70 17.63
CA SER A 34 23.38 -9.31 16.35
C SER A 34 21.87 -9.53 16.23
N THR A 35 21.23 -10.04 17.29
CA THR A 35 19.79 -10.32 17.34
C THR A 35 18.98 -9.03 17.35
N THR A 36 19.41 -8.04 18.15
CA THR A 36 18.80 -6.71 18.17
C THR A 36 18.82 -6.07 16.78
N VAL A 37 19.98 -6.07 16.10
CA VAL A 37 20.11 -5.52 14.75
C VAL A 37 19.24 -6.28 13.74
N LYS A 38 19.15 -7.61 13.84
CA LYS A 38 18.28 -8.43 12.98
C LYS A 38 16.80 -8.06 13.16
N ALA A 39 16.34 -7.92 14.40
CA ALA A 39 14.95 -7.54 14.70
C ALA A 39 14.58 -6.17 14.12
N ILE A 40 15.44 -5.17 14.33
CA ILE A 40 15.23 -3.81 13.82
C ILE A 40 15.26 -3.79 12.29
N LYS A 41 16.23 -4.47 11.66
CA LYS A 41 16.30 -4.59 10.18
C LYS A 41 15.11 -5.32 9.58
N ALA A 42 14.51 -6.25 10.32
CA ALA A 42 13.30 -6.94 9.92
C ALA A 42 12.02 -6.12 10.15
N GLY A 43 12.13 -4.89 10.67
CA GLY A 43 11.01 -3.95 10.78
C GLY A 43 10.43 -3.79 12.19
N ALA A 44 11.10 -4.31 13.22
CA ALA A 44 10.71 -4.04 14.60
C ALA A 44 10.79 -2.54 14.87
N VAL A 45 9.90 -2.05 15.72
CA VAL A 45 9.90 -0.63 16.13
C VAL A 45 10.99 -0.40 17.15
N GLU A 46 11.08 -1.30 18.13
CA GLU A 46 12.04 -1.18 19.23
C GLU A 46 12.40 -2.57 19.79
N PHE A 47 13.55 -2.65 20.45
CA PHE A 47 14.03 -3.84 21.15
C PHE A 47 14.49 -3.48 22.56
N LEU A 48 13.77 -3.96 23.57
CA LEU A 48 14.03 -3.67 24.97
C LEU A 48 14.69 -4.86 25.67
N VAL A 49 15.81 -4.62 26.35
CA VAL A 49 16.49 -5.62 27.19
C VAL A 49 16.12 -5.38 28.64
N LYS A 50 15.68 -6.42 29.34
CA LYS A 50 15.33 -6.35 30.75
C LYS A 50 16.61 -6.25 31.62
N PRO A 51 16.56 -5.51 32.73
CA PRO A 51 15.42 -4.71 33.19
C PRO A 51 15.30 -3.38 32.44
N PHE A 52 14.07 -2.96 32.11
CA PHE A 52 13.75 -1.65 31.55
C PHE A 52 12.69 -0.96 32.42
N SER A 53 12.70 0.38 32.43
CA SER A 53 11.70 1.19 33.16
C SER A 53 10.46 1.46 32.32
N GLU A 54 9.39 1.89 32.98
CA GLU A 54 8.17 2.36 32.31
C GLU A 54 8.44 3.57 31.40
N ASP A 55 9.38 4.45 31.79
CA ASP A 55 9.82 5.61 31.01
C ASP A 55 10.44 5.25 29.66
N VAL A 56 10.85 3.99 29.47
CA VAL A 56 11.36 3.46 28.19
C VAL A 56 10.30 2.65 27.47
N LEU A 57 9.51 1.87 28.21
CA LEU A 57 8.48 1.01 27.64
C LEU A 57 7.33 1.82 27.03
N LEU A 58 6.81 2.82 27.74
CA LEU A 58 5.65 3.59 27.31
C LEU A 58 5.91 4.35 25.99
N PRO A 59 7.03 5.09 25.83
CA PRO A 59 7.35 5.73 24.56
C PRO A 59 7.51 4.74 23.40
N ALA A 60 8.09 3.56 23.65
CA ALA A 60 8.24 2.53 22.62
C ALA A 60 6.89 1.99 22.13
N ILE A 61 5.94 1.80 23.05
CA ILE A 61 4.56 1.40 22.73
C ILE A 61 3.84 2.51 21.96
N GLU A 62 3.95 3.76 22.40
CA GLU A 62 3.33 4.91 21.71
C GLU A 62 3.83 5.04 20.28
N GLN A 63 5.15 4.94 20.07
CA GLN A 63 5.76 4.96 18.75
C GLN A 63 5.27 3.79 17.87
N ALA A 64 5.14 2.60 18.46
CA ALA A 64 4.64 1.42 17.74
C ALA A 64 3.17 1.57 17.33
N LEU A 65 2.33 2.12 18.20
CA LEU A 65 0.93 2.41 17.91
C LEU A 65 0.79 3.45 16.81
N GLU A 66 1.58 4.52 16.85
CA GLU A 66 1.51 5.57 15.84
C GLU A 66 1.96 5.06 14.46
N ARG A 67 3.05 4.29 14.43
CA ARG A 67 3.50 3.61 13.19
C ARG A 67 2.42 2.68 12.64
N SER A 68 1.79 1.89 13.51
CA SER A 68 0.69 1.00 13.13
C SER A 68 -0.50 1.76 12.53
N ARG A 69 -0.91 2.88 13.14
CA ARG A 69 -2.00 3.73 12.60
C ARG A 69 -1.68 4.28 11.21
N ILE A 70 -0.46 4.77 11.00
CA ILE A 70 -0.03 5.30 9.70
C ILE A 70 -0.09 4.22 8.63
N ILE A 71 0.47 3.03 8.93
CA ILE A 71 0.47 1.90 7.97
C ILE A 71 -0.96 1.42 7.70
N ALA A 72 -1.77 1.26 8.75
CA ALA A 72 -3.16 0.84 8.63
C ALA A 72 -3.97 1.80 7.74
N ARG A 73 -3.78 3.12 7.91
CA ARG A 73 -4.43 4.15 7.08
C ARG A 73 -4.00 4.09 5.62
N LEU A 74 -2.70 3.97 5.35
CA LEU A 74 -2.20 3.83 3.98
C LEU A 74 -2.76 2.57 3.31
N ASN A 75 -2.80 1.46 4.06
CA ASN A 75 -3.36 0.20 3.58
C ASN A 75 -4.88 0.28 3.39
N SER A 76 -5.62 1.00 4.22
CA SER A 76 -7.07 1.19 4.01
C SER A 76 -7.34 2.05 2.78
N GLU A 77 -6.59 3.14 2.58
CA GLU A 77 -6.74 4.00 1.40
C GLU A 77 -6.47 3.25 0.09
N LEU A 78 -5.46 2.37 0.06
CA LEU A 78 -5.19 1.51 -1.10
C LEU A 78 -6.28 0.45 -1.28
N ARG A 79 -6.72 -0.22 -0.21
CA ARG A 79 -7.79 -1.24 -0.27
C ARG A 79 -9.10 -0.65 -0.79
N GLU A 80 -9.53 0.51 -0.29
CA GLU A 80 -10.72 1.19 -0.80
C GLU A 80 -10.59 1.52 -2.29
N LEU A 81 -9.40 1.94 -2.72
CA LEU A 81 -9.15 2.26 -4.12
C LEU A 81 -9.18 1.02 -5.01
N GLU A 82 -8.64 -0.11 -4.53
CA GLU A 82 -8.72 -1.41 -5.19
C GLU A 82 -10.17 -1.88 -5.32
N GLU A 83 -10.97 -1.77 -4.27
CA GLU A 83 -12.40 -2.11 -4.28
C GLU A 83 -13.17 -1.28 -5.31
N ARG A 84 -12.93 0.04 -5.35
CA ARG A 84 -13.52 0.93 -6.36
C ARG A 84 -13.14 0.51 -7.78
N HIS A 85 -11.87 0.18 -8.02
CA HIS A 85 -11.42 -0.30 -9.31
C HIS A 85 -12.03 -1.68 -9.67
N GLN A 86 -12.16 -2.58 -8.71
CA GLN A 86 -12.80 -3.88 -8.90
C GLN A 86 -14.30 -3.74 -9.25
N SER A 87 -14.97 -2.70 -8.74
CA SER A 87 -16.38 -2.39 -9.08
C SER A 87 -16.61 -1.98 -10.55
N LEU A 88 -15.53 -1.65 -11.29
CA LEU A 88 -15.60 -1.35 -12.72
C LEU A 88 -15.83 -2.64 -13.51
N SER A 89 -16.79 -2.59 -14.44
CA SER A 89 -16.96 -3.60 -15.49
C SER A 89 -15.76 -3.61 -16.44
N CYS A 90 -15.58 -4.70 -17.19
CA CYS A 90 -14.48 -4.81 -18.17
C CYS A 90 -14.43 -3.59 -19.11
N ARG A 91 -15.59 -3.20 -19.67
CA ARG A 91 -15.68 -2.03 -20.57
C ARG A 91 -15.37 -0.70 -19.88
N GLU A 92 -15.71 -0.55 -18.60
CA GLU A 92 -15.33 0.64 -17.84
C GLU A 92 -13.82 0.69 -17.55
N ARG A 93 -13.17 -0.46 -17.35
CA ARG A 93 -11.70 -0.53 -17.21
C ARG A 93 -10.98 -0.19 -18.52
N ASP A 94 -11.47 -0.71 -19.65
CA ASP A 94 -10.91 -0.37 -20.97
C ASP A 94 -10.99 1.16 -21.22
N VAL A 95 -12.14 1.76 -20.89
CA VAL A 95 -12.31 3.21 -20.99
C VAL A 95 -11.41 3.96 -20.01
N LEU A 96 -11.30 3.50 -18.76
CA LEU A 96 -10.41 4.10 -17.76
C LEU A 96 -8.97 4.19 -18.27
N GLU A 97 -8.43 3.09 -18.80
CA GLU A 97 -7.03 3.01 -19.27
C GLU A 97 -6.77 4.01 -20.41
N LEU A 98 -7.66 4.11 -21.38
CA LEU A 98 -7.49 5.07 -22.48
C LEU A 98 -7.69 6.53 -22.04
N VAL A 99 -8.58 6.77 -21.06
CA VAL A 99 -8.81 8.11 -20.50
C VAL A 99 -7.58 8.62 -19.77
N VAL A 100 -6.96 7.79 -18.93
CA VAL A 100 -5.76 8.20 -18.18
C VAL A 100 -4.52 8.33 -19.06
N SER A 101 -4.50 7.64 -20.20
CA SER A 101 -3.52 7.85 -21.28
C SER A 101 -3.76 9.14 -22.09
N GLY A 102 -4.81 9.91 -21.78
CA GLY A 102 -5.06 11.22 -22.39
C GLY A 102 -5.83 11.18 -23.71
N LEU A 103 -6.40 10.04 -24.11
CA LEU A 103 -7.15 9.96 -25.36
C LEU A 103 -8.47 10.76 -25.30
N LEU A 104 -8.80 11.37 -26.43
CA LEU A 104 -10.07 12.08 -26.63
C LEU A 104 -11.21 11.08 -26.79
N ASN A 105 -12.45 11.48 -26.44
CA ASN A 105 -13.62 10.60 -26.53
C ASN A 105 -13.80 9.98 -27.94
N LYS A 106 -13.50 10.76 -28.98
CA LYS A 106 -13.53 10.28 -30.37
C LYS A 106 -12.50 9.18 -30.64
N GLN A 107 -11.28 9.32 -30.11
CA GLN A 107 -10.23 8.29 -30.26
C GLN A 107 -10.60 7.04 -29.47
N ILE A 108 -11.05 7.18 -28.23
CA ILE A 108 -11.51 6.05 -27.40
C ILE A 108 -12.65 5.30 -28.10
N GLY A 109 -13.59 6.02 -28.70
CA GLY A 109 -14.70 5.40 -29.44
C GLY A 109 -14.22 4.58 -30.64
N TYR A 110 -13.23 5.10 -31.37
CA TYR A 110 -12.58 4.38 -32.46
C TYR A 110 -11.86 3.12 -31.96
N GLU A 111 -11.02 3.23 -30.92
CA GLU A 111 -10.26 2.10 -30.35
C GLU A 111 -11.16 0.99 -29.82
N LEU A 112 -12.27 1.34 -29.15
CA LEU A 112 -13.16 0.37 -28.51
C LEU A 112 -14.35 -0.07 -29.37
N GLY A 113 -14.48 0.46 -30.59
CA GLY A 113 -15.59 0.18 -31.51
C GLY A 113 -16.96 0.63 -31.00
N ILE A 114 -17.02 1.76 -30.28
CA ILE A 114 -18.25 2.31 -29.69
C ILE A 114 -18.44 3.79 -30.03
N SER A 115 -19.68 4.29 -29.93
CA SER A 115 -19.95 5.72 -30.21
C SER A 115 -19.31 6.64 -29.16
N GLU A 116 -19.00 7.89 -29.55
CA GLU A 116 -18.49 8.91 -28.62
C GLU A 116 -19.46 9.15 -27.44
N ILE A 117 -20.77 9.07 -27.70
CA ILE A 117 -21.81 9.22 -26.68
C ILE A 117 -21.72 8.07 -25.66
N THR A 118 -21.48 6.84 -26.13
CA THR A 118 -21.26 5.67 -25.28
C THR A 118 -19.98 5.82 -24.44
N VAL A 119 -18.90 6.37 -25.02
CA VAL A 119 -17.68 6.71 -24.26
C VAL A 119 -17.98 7.71 -23.15
N LYS A 120 -18.72 8.80 -23.44
CA LYS A 120 -19.11 9.78 -22.42
C LYS A 120 -19.90 9.13 -21.27
N ALA A 121 -20.81 8.22 -21.60
CA ALA A 121 -21.56 7.47 -20.59
C ALA A 121 -20.65 6.58 -19.73
N HIS A 122 -19.72 5.84 -20.32
CA HIS A 122 -18.74 5.04 -19.57
C HIS A 122 -17.81 5.90 -18.71
N ARG A 123 -17.29 7.02 -19.24
CA ARG A 123 -16.49 7.98 -18.47
C ARG A 123 -17.24 8.48 -17.24
N GLY A 124 -18.51 8.83 -17.38
CA GLY A 124 -19.35 9.25 -16.25
C GLY A 124 -19.51 8.16 -15.19
N LYS A 125 -19.64 6.89 -15.60
CA LYS A 125 -19.70 5.75 -14.66
C LYS A 125 -18.35 5.51 -13.98
N VAL A 126 -17.24 5.57 -14.73
CA VAL A 126 -15.88 5.44 -14.21
C VAL A 126 -15.61 6.51 -13.15
N MET A 127 -15.85 7.79 -13.45
CA MET A 127 -15.65 8.89 -12.49
C MET A 127 -16.45 8.66 -11.21
N ARG A 128 -17.71 8.22 -11.33
CA ARG A 128 -18.60 7.96 -10.20
C ARG A 128 -18.15 6.76 -9.36
N LYS A 129 -17.82 5.63 -9.99
CA LYS A 129 -17.39 4.40 -9.31
C LYS A 129 -16.01 4.54 -8.66
N MET A 130 -15.09 5.25 -9.33
CA MET A 130 -13.79 5.61 -8.77
C MET A 130 -13.87 6.73 -7.72
N MET A 131 -15.03 7.38 -7.59
CA MET A 131 -15.26 8.56 -6.77
C MET A 131 -14.29 9.72 -7.11
N ALA A 132 -13.86 9.80 -8.36
CA ALA A 132 -13.00 10.87 -8.85
C ALA A 132 -13.83 12.11 -9.18
N ARG A 133 -13.45 13.26 -8.64
CA ARG A 133 -14.10 14.57 -8.88
C ARG A 133 -13.50 15.27 -10.09
N SER A 134 -12.32 14.87 -10.52
CA SER A 134 -11.63 15.43 -11.68
C SER A 134 -10.78 14.39 -12.42
N LEU A 135 -10.43 14.67 -13.68
CA LEU A 135 -9.52 13.82 -14.45
C LEU A 135 -8.12 13.71 -13.81
N PRO A 136 -7.48 14.79 -13.32
CA PRO A 136 -6.20 14.66 -12.61
C PRO A 136 -6.28 13.76 -11.37
N GLU A 137 -7.38 13.82 -10.63
CA GLU A 137 -7.61 12.93 -9.49
C GLU A 137 -7.72 11.47 -9.92
N LEU A 138 -8.45 11.20 -11.01
CA LEU A 138 -8.55 9.85 -11.59
C LEU A 138 -7.18 9.30 -12.03
N VAL A 139 -6.34 10.15 -12.63
CA VAL A 139 -4.97 9.78 -13.03
C VAL A 139 -4.12 9.45 -11.81
N ASN A 140 -4.18 10.26 -10.74
CA ASN A 140 -3.46 9.98 -9.49
C ASN A 140 -3.94 8.68 -8.83
N MET A 141 -5.24 8.42 -8.83
CA MET A 141 -5.82 7.16 -8.36
C MET A 141 -5.29 5.97 -9.18
N TRP A 142 -5.28 6.08 -10.51
CA TRP A 142 -4.74 5.04 -11.38
C TRP A 142 -3.25 4.77 -11.13
N ALA A 143 -2.44 5.82 -10.97
CA ALA A 143 -1.02 5.71 -10.67
C ALA A 143 -0.75 5.01 -9.32
N LYS A 144 -1.61 5.21 -8.32
CA LYS A 144 -1.50 4.50 -7.02
C LYS A 144 -1.79 2.99 -7.15
N LEU A 145 -2.70 2.60 -8.03
CA LEU A 145 -3.04 1.19 -8.29
C LEU A 145 -1.97 0.45 -9.11
N ARG A 146 -1.21 1.18 -9.93
CA ARG A 146 -0.10 0.65 -10.72
C ARG A 146 1.18 1.41 -10.36
N PRO A 147 1.76 1.16 -9.17
CA PRO A 147 3.03 1.79 -8.83
C PRO A 147 4.05 1.47 -9.93
N PRO A 148 4.82 2.48 -10.41
CA PRO A 148 5.81 2.25 -11.44
C PRO A 148 6.73 1.13 -10.97
N SER A 149 6.83 0.06 -11.77
CA SER A 149 7.77 -1.01 -11.51
C SER A 149 9.16 -0.38 -11.35
N ARG A 150 9.91 -0.74 -10.30
CA ARG A 150 11.26 -0.19 -10.02
C ARG A 150 12.23 -0.22 -11.23
N GLN A 151 11.91 -1.01 -12.26
CA GLN A 151 12.66 -1.12 -13.52
C GLN A 151 12.39 0.04 -14.51
N GLN A 152 11.23 0.70 -14.47
CA GLN A 152 10.89 1.78 -15.41
C GLN A 152 11.63 3.09 -15.09
N ILE A 153 11.94 3.34 -13.81
CA ILE A 153 12.61 4.57 -13.33
C ILE A 153 14.08 4.63 -13.79
N TYR A 154 14.71 3.50 -14.12
CA TYR A 154 16.08 3.45 -14.61
C TYR A 154 16.20 3.62 -16.14
N MET A 155 15.11 3.47 -16.90
CA MET A 155 15.14 3.60 -18.36
C MET A 155 14.88 5.05 -18.83
N ASP A 156 14.11 5.85 -18.09
CA ASP A 156 13.80 7.26 -18.43
C ASP A 156 14.94 8.26 -18.12
N ARG A 157 16.01 7.82 -17.44
CA ARG A 157 17.20 8.67 -17.18
C ARG A 157 18.31 8.52 -18.22
N ALA A 158 18.10 7.69 -19.24
CA ALA A 158 19.09 7.42 -20.29
C ALA A 158 18.68 7.92 -21.69
N ALA A 159 17.62 8.73 -21.77
CA ALA A 159 17.18 9.44 -22.98
C ALA A 159 17.29 10.95 -22.77
#